data_AF-W2TIW1-F1
#
_entry.id   AF-W2TIW1-F1
#
_cell.length_a   1.000
_cell.length_b   1.000
_cell.length_c   1.000
_cell.angle_alpha   90.00
_cell.angle_beta   90.00
_cell.angle_gamma   90.00
#
_symmetry.space_group_name_H-M   'P 1'
#
loop_
_entity.id
_entity.type
_entity.pdbx_description
1 polymer ?
#
loop_
_entity_poly.entity_id
_entity_poly.type
_entity_poly.pdbx_seq_one_letter_code
_entity_poly.pdbx_strand_id
1 'polypeptide(L)'
;MRAELLQTSAGKGVKLDHTINSMPTTFVIAGEQMVDNEISCTTFNPSSKTGEYIWDSLKSSGTLSAEFSSDTELGIAVSSRFDLHSSSSKRSTFSLVWFMPVVHFGGKSRSYKR
;
A
#
# COMPACT_ATOMS: atom_id res chain seq x y z
N MET A 1 2.56 13.52 -5.33
CA MET A 1 2.55 12.20 -4.67
C MET A 1 3.40 11.26 -5.50
N ARG A 2 4.05 10.30 -4.87
CA ARG A 2 4.83 9.27 -5.59
C ARG A 2 4.69 7.94 -4.88
N ALA A 3 4.40 6.90 -5.64
CA ALA A 3 4.46 5.53 -5.14
C ALA A 3 5.73 4.84 -5.63
N GLU A 4 6.22 3.88 -4.84
CA GLU A 4 7.39 3.07 -5.15
C GLU A 4 7.18 1.65 -4.63
N LEU A 5 7.45 0.66 -5.47
CA LEU A 5 7.44 -0.75 -5.06
C LEU A 5 8.59 -1.01 -4.09
N LEU A 6 8.29 -1.68 -2.99
CA LEU A 6 9.27 -2.21 -2.06
C LEU A 6 9.29 -3.73 -2.18
N GLN A 7 10.47 -4.31 -2.37
CA GLN A 7 10.63 -5.75 -2.42
C GLN A 7 11.88 -6.17 -1.66
N THR A 8 11.71 -7.15 -0.77
CA THR A 8 12.77 -7.75 0.03
C THR A 8 12.59 -9.27 0.03
N SER A 9 13.53 -10.01 0.62
CA SER A 9 13.34 -11.44 0.87
C SER A 9 12.22 -11.75 1.86
N ALA A 10 11.89 -10.82 2.76
CA ALA A 10 10.90 -11.02 3.82
C ALA A 10 9.47 -10.59 3.42
N GLY A 11 9.32 -9.82 2.33
CA GLY A 11 8.04 -9.21 2.00
C GLY A 11 8.10 -8.26 0.82
N LYS A 12 6.90 -7.93 0.34
CA LYS A 12 6.68 -7.02 -0.78
C LYS A 12 5.56 -6.04 -0.44
N GLY A 13 5.68 -4.81 -0.91
CA GLY A 13 4.77 -3.74 -0.56
C GLY A 13 4.94 -2.51 -1.42
N VAL A 14 4.29 -1.43 -1.00
CA VAL A 14 4.35 -0.14 -1.70
C VAL A 14 4.56 0.96 -0.67
N LYS A 15 5.49 1.87 -0.99
CA LYS A 15 5.67 3.15 -0.31
C LYS A 15 4.89 4.22 -1.06
N LEU A 16 4.20 5.10 -0.34
CA LEU A 16 3.53 6.29 -0.86
C LEU A 16 4.09 7.52 -0.16
N ASP A 17 4.80 8.36 -0.91
CA ASP A 17 5.22 9.68 -0.48
C ASP A 17 4.10 10.70 -0.77
N HIS A 18 3.65 11.35 0.29
CA HIS A 18 2.51 12.26 0.31
C HIS A 18 2.81 13.51 1.16
N THR A 19 1.91 14.48 1.07
CA THR A 19 1.98 15.72 1.85
C THR A 19 0.60 16.06 2.38
N ILE A 20 0.45 16.12 3.71
CA ILE A 20 -0.81 16.51 4.37
C ILE A 20 -0.61 17.89 4.98
N ASN A 21 -1.35 18.90 4.53
CA ASN A 21 -1.23 20.29 5.01
C ASN A 21 0.22 20.83 4.99
N SER A 22 0.96 20.55 3.92
CA SER A 22 2.40 20.85 3.75
C SER A 22 3.35 20.05 4.66
N MET A 23 2.86 19.07 5.43
CA MET A 23 3.70 18.17 6.22
C MET A 23 4.08 16.94 5.39
N PRO A 24 5.38 16.67 5.17
CA PRO A 24 5.81 15.48 4.45
C PRO A 24 5.40 14.25 5.24
N THR A 25 4.76 13.30 4.55
CA THR A 25 4.29 12.06 5.16
C THR A 25 4.53 10.92 4.19
N THR A 26 5.13 9.85 4.69
CA THR A 26 5.29 8.61 3.93
C THR A 26 4.40 7.55 4.57
N PHE A 27 3.65 6.82 3.74
CA PHE A 27 2.91 5.62 4.14
C PHE A 27 3.54 4.41 3.47
N VAL A 28 3.55 3.27 4.13
CA VAL A 28 3.99 2.00 3.57
C VAL A 28 3.00 0.93 3.97
N ILE A 29 2.54 0.16 2.99
CA ILE A 29 1.86 -1.12 3.23
C ILE A 29 2.67 -2.25 2.63
N ALA A 30 2.80 -3.35 3.35
CA ALA A 30 3.51 -4.53 2.86
C ALA A 30 2.87 -5.82 3.38
N GLY A 31 2.93 -6.86 2.56
CA GLY A 31 2.64 -8.23 2.96
C GLY A 31 3.93 -9.00 3.24
N GLU A 32 3.85 -9.94 4.17
CA GLU A 32 4.92 -10.90 4.47
C GLU A 32 4.99 -11.97 3.37
N GLN A 33 6.17 -12.13 2.77
CA GLN A 33 6.42 -13.15 1.76
C GLN A 33 6.62 -14.49 2.45
N MET A 34 5.73 -15.44 2.15
CA MET A 34 5.81 -16.84 2.55
C MET A 34 6.19 -17.70 1.35
N VAL A 35 6.53 -18.97 1.59
CA VAL A 35 6.99 -19.89 0.53
C VAL A 35 5.92 -20.13 -0.54
N ASP A 36 4.66 -20.05 -0.13
CA ASP A 36 3.50 -20.51 -0.90
C ASP A 36 2.39 -19.46 -0.95
N ASN A 37 2.78 -18.18 -0.89
CA ASN A 37 1.93 -17.06 -1.27
C ASN A 37 2.54 -16.21 -2.39
N GLU A 38 1.67 -15.60 -3.18
CA GLU A 38 2.02 -14.60 -4.17
C GLU A 38 1.59 -13.22 -3.65
N ILE A 39 2.54 -12.28 -3.59
CA ILE A 39 2.24 -10.90 -3.25
C ILE A 39 2.21 -10.03 -4.50
N SER A 40 1.09 -9.36 -4.70
CA SER A 40 0.89 -8.37 -5.75
C SER A 40 0.60 -7.00 -5.16
N CYS A 41 0.98 -5.96 -5.91
CA CYS A 41 0.97 -4.59 -5.43
C CYS A 41 0.56 -3.68 -6.58
N THR A 42 -0.21 -2.64 -6.29
CA THR A 42 -0.62 -1.64 -7.28
C THR A 42 -0.82 -0.27 -6.66
N THR A 43 -0.95 0.74 -7.51
CA THR A 43 -1.53 2.03 -7.14
C THR A 43 -2.91 2.18 -7.72
N PHE A 44 -3.71 3.05 -7.12
CA PHE A 44 -5.04 3.31 -7.61
C PHE A 44 -5.49 4.75 -7.37
N ASN A 45 -6.30 5.33 -8.26
CA ASN A 45 -7.01 6.58 -7.97
C ASN A 45 -8.16 6.32 -6.98
N PRO A 46 -8.08 6.81 -5.73
CA PRO A 46 -9.10 6.58 -4.71
C PRO A 46 -10.41 7.35 -4.97
N SER A 47 -10.36 8.36 -5.84
CA SER A 47 -11.52 9.19 -6.22
C SER A 47 -12.17 8.74 -7.52
N SER A 48 -11.74 7.58 -8.07
CA SER A 48 -12.50 6.91 -9.11
C SER A 48 -13.93 6.65 -8.62
N LYS A 49 -14.93 6.96 -9.45
CA LYS A 49 -16.35 6.84 -9.09
C LYS A 49 -16.76 5.41 -8.72
N THR A 50 -16.08 4.40 -9.28
CA THR A 50 -16.48 2.99 -9.10
C THR A 50 -15.41 2.14 -8.42
N GLY A 51 -14.12 2.48 -8.55
CA GLY A 51 -13.02 1.66 -8.04
C GLY A 51 -12.96 0.24 -8.63
N GLU A 52 -13.72 -0.01 -9.69
CA GLU A 52 -14.00 -1.36 -10.20
C GLU A 52 -12.75 -2.09 -10.68
N TYR A 53 -11.79 -1.41 -11.30
CA TYR A 53 -10.59 -2.05 -11.84
C TYR A 53 -9.79 -2.86 -10.79
N ILE A 54 -9.67 -2.36 -9.55
CA ILE A 54 -8.99 -3.12 -8.48
C ILE A 54 -9.81 -4.35 -8.14
N TRP A 55 -11.13 -4.16 -7.99
CA TRP A 55 -12.03 -5.24 -7.63
C TRP A 55 -12.17 -6.30 -8.72
N ASP A 56 -12.15 -5.91 -9.98
CA ASP A 56 -12.26 -6.83 -11.11
C ASP A 56 -10.97 -7.63 -11.29
N SER A 57 -9.80 -7.02 -11.03
CA SER A 57 -8.52 -7.75 -10.94
C SER A 57 -8.56 -8.80 -9.83
N LEU A 58 -9.02 -8.42 -8.64
CA LEU A 58 -9.10 -9.32 -7.49
C LEU A 58 -10.17 -10.42 -7.65
N LYS A 59 -11.33 -10.12 -8.24
CA LYS A 59 -12.38 -11.11 -8.51
C LYS A 59 -11.93 -12.13 -9.57
N SER A 60 -11.24 -11.67 -10.61
CA SER A 60 -10.85 -12.54 -11.73
C SER A 60 -9.67 -13.45 -11.38
N SER A 61 -8.70 -12.94 -10.62
CA SER A 61 -7.43 -13.65 -10.40
C SER A 61 -6.93 -13.64 -8.96
N GLY A 62 -7.51 -12.84 -8.06
CA GLY A 62 -6.94 -12.62 -6.72
C GLY A 62 -5.64 -11.81 -6.71
N THR A 63 -5.16 -11.37 -7.87
CA THR A 63 -3.88 -10.66 -8.07
C THR A 63 -4.17 -9.22 -8.51
N LEU A 64 -3.31 -8.29 -8.07
CA LEU A 64 -3.35 -6.88 -8.48
C LEU A 64 -2.39 -6.64 -9.67
N SER A 65 -2.75 -5.72 -10.57
CA SER A 65 -1.87 -5.30 -11.67
C SER A 65 -0.66 -4.52 -11.13
N ALA A 66 0.55 -4.83 -11.58
CA ALA A 66 1.77 -4.12 -11.17
C ALA A 66 1.93 -2.75 -11.86
N GLU A 67 0.82 -2.06 -12.11
CA GLU A 67 0.79 -0.76 -12.78
C GLU A 67 0.82 0.36 -11.73
N PHE A 68 1.82 1.24 -11.86
CA PHE A 68 1.98 2.40 -11.00
C PHE A 68 1.60 3.65 -11.80
N SER A 69 0.46 4.25 -11.50
CA SER A 69 -0.01 5.48 -12.13
C SER A 69 0.57 6.72 -11.44
N SER A 70 0.67 7.81 -12.20
CA SER A 70 0.95 9.14 -11.68
C SER A 70 -0.33 9.98 -11.69
N ASP A 71 -1.25 9.67 -10.78
CA ASP A 71 -2.50 10.41 -10.63
C ASP A 71 -2.38 11.61 -9.67
N THR A 72 -3.33 12.55 -9.77
CA THR A 72 -3.48 13.68 -8.84
C THR A 72 -3.80 13.23 -7.43
N GLU A 73 -4.48 12.08 -7.29
CA GLU A 73 -4.76 11.40 -6.02
C GLU A 73 -4.37 9.94 -6.17
N LEU A 74 -3.70 9.39 -5.15
CA LEU A 74 -3.08 8.09 -5.25
C LEU A 74 -3.27 7.29 -3.96
N GLY A 75 -3.89 6.13 -4.10
CA GLY A 75 -3.96 5.06 -3.12
C GLY A 75 -2.98 3.94 -3.49
N ILE A 76 -2.67 3.10 -2.51
CA ILE A 76 -1.78 1.95 -2.67
C ILE A 76 -2.50 0.69 -2.17
N ALA A 77 -2.30 -0.44 -2.86
CA ALA A 77 -2.91 -1.71 -2.49
C ALA A 77 -1.89 -2.85 -2.56
N VAL A 78 -2.07 -3.84 -1.67
CA VAL A 78 -1.30 -5.08 -1.61
C VAL A 78 -2.28 -6.23 -1.45
N SER A 79 -2.09 -7.30 -2.22
CA SER A 79 -2.83 -8.56 -2.12
C SER A 79 -1.86 -9.69 -1.83
N SER A 80 -2.29 -10.65 -1.02
CA SER A 80 -1.63 -11.93 -0.83
C SER A 80 -2.59 -13.04 -1.27
N ARG A 81 -2.13 -13.86 -2.22
CA ARG A 81 -2.89 -15.01 -2.74
C ARG A 81 -2.15 -16.28 -2.40
N PHE A 82 -2.86 -17.30 -1.92
CA PHE A 82 -2.30 -18.62 -1.64
C PHE A 82 -3.39 -19.67 -1.78
N ASP A 83 -2.98 -20.90 -2.07
CA ASP A 83 -3.88 -22.05 -2.05
C ASP A 83 -4.00 -22.59 -0.62
N LEU A 84 -5.23 -22.96 -0.23
CA LEU A 84 -5.54 -23.54 1.08
C LEU A 84 -6.11 -24.93 0.90
N HIS A 85 -5.41 -25.95 1.40
CA HIS A 85 -5.89 -27.32 1.38
C HIS A 85 -7.01 -27.54 2.41
N SER A 86 -7.84 -28.57 2.20
CA SER A 86 -8.87 -28.96 3.16
C SER A 86 -8.26 -29.23 4.54
N SER A 87 -8.96 -28.78 5.59
CA SER A 87 -8.53 -28.93 6.99
C SER A 87 -7.17 -28.29 7.33
N SER A 88 -6.64 -27.43 6.46
CA SER A 88 -5.43 -26.65 6.74
C SER A 88 -5.76 -25.22 7.17
N SER A 89 -4.81 -24.57 7.83
CA SER A 89 -4.88 -23.14 8.17
C SER A 89 -3.59 -22.46 7.72
N LYS A 90 -3.72 -21.27 7.13
CA LYS A 90 -2.60 -20.40 6.80
C LYS A 90 -2.77 -19.04 7.47
N ARG A 91 -1.65 -18.39 7.74
CA ARG A 91 -1.60 -17.02 8.25
C ARG A 91 -0.95 -16.15 7.20
N SER A 92 -1.47 -14.95 6.99
CA SER A 92 -0.80 -13.92 6.21
C SER A 92 -0.69 -12.68 7.08
N THR A 93 0.49 -12.08 7.11
CA THR A 93 0.76 -10.88 7.90
C THR A 93 0.89 -9.69 6.98
N PHE A 94 0.26 -8.57 7.36
CA PHE A 94 0.43 -7.29 6.69
C PHE A 94 0.90 -6.24 7.69
N SER A 95 1.72 -5.31 7.23
CA SER A 95 2.21 -4.19 8.03
C SER A 95 1.82 -2.87 7.37
N LEU A 96 1.30 -1.94 8.17
CA LEU A 96 1.11 -0.55 7.82
C LEU A 96 2.07 0.30 8.65
N VAL A 97 2.90 1.09 7.98
CA VAL A 97 3.82 2.03 8.60
C VAL A 97 3.52 3.42 8.08
N TRP A 98 3.62 4.42 8.95
CA TRP A 98 3.62 5.81 8.54
C TRP A 98 4.81 6.53 9.16
N PHE A 99 5.34 7.50 8.42
CA PHE A 99 6.42 8.36 8.86
C PHE A 99 6.07 9.80 8.54
N MET A 100 5.85 10.59 9.59
CA MET A 100 5.58 12.03 9.51
C MET A 100 6.61 12.74 10.40
N PRO A 101 7.82 13.03 9.88
CA PRO A 101 8.93 13.51 10.69
C PRO A 101 8.72 14.92 11.23
N VAL A 102 7.94 15.74 10.52
CA VAL A 102 7.71 17.14 10.89
C VAL A 102 6.21 17.37 11.03
N VAL A 103 5.81 17.84 12.22
CA VAL A 103 4.42 18.19 12.52
C VAL A 103 4.32 19.68 12.84
N HIS A 104 3.31 20.34 12.28
CA HIS A 104 3.03 21.76 12.49
C HIS A 104 1.88 21.98 13.47
N PHE A 105 2.05 22.91 14.42
CA PHE A 105 1.02 23.32 15.37
C PHE A 105 0.71 24.82 15.27
N GLY A 106 -0.47 25.23 15.74
CA GLY A 106 -0.86 26.64 15.87
C GLY A 106 -0.75 27.43 14.57
N GLY A 107 -1.32 26.91 13.47
CA GLY A 107 -1.27 27.58 12.16
C GLY A 107 0.13 27.59 11.51
N LYS A 108 0.93 26.54 11.74
CA LYS A 108 2.35 26.42 11.29
C LYS A 108 3.34 27.33 12.01
N SER A 109 2.95 27.96 13.12
CA SER A 109 3.86 28.79 13.93
C SER A 109 4.91 27.99 14.69
N ARG A 110 4.66 26.69 14.93
CA ARG A 110 5.57 25.80 15.64
C ARG A 110 5.76 24.51 14.84
N SER A 111 7.00 24.07 14.69
CA SER A 111 7.36 22.78 14.09
C SER A 111 8.01 21.88 15.12
N TYR A 112 7.62 20.60 15.13
CA TYR A 112 8.22 19.58 15.96
C TYR A 112 8.80 18.47 15.08
N LYS A 113 10.02 18.04 15.39
CA LYS A 113 10.69 16.91 14.72
C LYS A 113 10.56 15.66 15.60
N ARG A 114 10.01 14.59 15.04
CA ARG A 114 9.93 13.27 15.70
C ARG A 114 11.15 12.42 15.40
#